data_AF-A0A7X6LZW1-F1
#
_entry.id   AF-A0A7X6LZW1-F1
#
_cell.length_a   1.000
_cell.length_b   1.000
_cell.length_c   1.000
_cell.angle_alpha   90.00
_cell.angle_beta   90.00
_cell.angle_gamma   90.00
#
_symmetry.space_group_name_H-M   'P 1'
#
loop_
_entity.id
_entity.type
_entity.pdbx_description
1 polymer ?
#
loop_
_entity_poly.entity_id
_entity_poly.type
_entity_poly.pdbx_seq_one_letter_code
_entity_poly.pdbx_strand_id
1 'polypeptide(L)'
;MRPRPSEVVAGIRSILADTIGPELTSEHARSRLAEIRAVLAQIDWDNVGFALVVRSAELARWLERAGEHVGEVVVPAPPESASYAAFERHYEELAELAVQVLGRLRARLDAQPDDEPVRHAYRGLLAAV
;
A
#
# COMPACT_ATOMS: atom_id res chain seq x y z
N MET A 1 1.20 -11.62 17.63
CA MET A 1 0.99 -11.08 16.26
C MET A 1 1.67 -12.04 15.30
N ARG A 2 1.03 -12.49 14.20
CA ARG A 2 1.71 -13.29 13.17
C ARG A 2 2.35 -12.33 12.15
N PRO A 3 3.58 -12.60 11.67
CA PRO A 3 4.24 -11.75 10.69
C PRO A 3 3.49 -11.76 9.36
N ARG A 4 3.52 -10.62 8.65
CA ARG A 4 2.96 -10.46 7.31
C ARG A 4 3.77 -11.27 6.29
N PRO A 5 3.18 -11.74 5.18
CA PRO A 5 3.91 -12.45 4.14
C PRO A 5 5.14 -11.70 3.62
N SER A 6 5.06 -10.38 3.43
CA SER A 6 6.21 -9.54 3.05
C SER A 6 7.34 -9.56 4.09
N GLU A 7 6.99 -9.52 5.38
CA GLU A 7 7.97 -9.58 6.48
C GLU A 7 8.67 -10.94 6.51
N VAL A 8 7.95 -12.02 6.21
CA VAL A 8 8.52 -13.37 6.08
C VAL A 8 9.46 -13.45 4.89
N VAL A 9 9.07 -12.94 3.72
CA VAL A 9 9.92 -12.94 2.51
C VAL A 9 11.16 -12.07 2.70
N ALA A 10 11.02 -10.89 3.29
CA ALA A 10 12.14 -10.02 3.64
C ALA A 10 13.12 -10.70 4.62
N GLY A 11 12.59 -11.38 5.65
CA GLY A 11 13.38 -12.16 6.59
C GLY A 11 14.16 -13.30 5.90
N ILE A 12 13.50 -14.07 5.03
CA ILE A 12 14.14 -15.14 4.25
C ILE A 12 15.23 -14.56 3.34
N ARG A 13 14.99 -13.42 2.68
CA ARG A 13 15.99 -12.76 1.82
C ARG A 13 17.23 -12.31 2.60
N SER A 14 17.07 -11.76 3.81
CA SER A 14 18.19 -11.40 4.68
C SER A 14 18.97 -12.63 5.11
N ILE A 15 18.31 -13.70 5.57
CA ILE A 15 18.99 -14.96 5.93
C ILE A 15 19.78 -15.51 4.73
N LEU A 16 19.19 -15.51 3.54
CA LEU A 16 19.84 -16.00 2.32
C LEU A 16 21.05 -15.14 1.93
N ALA A 17 20.98 -13.82 2.08
CA ALA A 17 22.05 -12.90 1.68
C ALA A 17 23.17 -12.82 2.73
N ASP A 18 22.82 -12.70 4.00
CA ASP A 18 23.72 -12.30 5.07
C ASP A 18 24.29 -13.51 5.82
N THR A 19 23.57 -14.63 5.86
CA THR A 19 23.98 -15.85 6.57
C THR A 19 24.40 -16.96 5.62
N ILE A 20 23.57 -17.28 4.63
CA ILE A 20 23.82 -18.44 3.75
C ILE A 20 24.81 -18.08 2.64
N GLY A 21 24.61 -16.94 1.98
CA GLY A 21 25.45 -16.48 0.86
C GLY A 21 26.96 -16.52 1.11
N PRO A 22 27.47 -16.00 2.25
CA PRO A 22 28.90 -16.00 2.56
C PRO A 22 29.52 -17.40 2.70
N GLU A 23 28.73 -18.38 3.15
CA GLU A 23 29.19 -19.75 3.41
C GLU A 23 29.21 -20.61 2.11
N LEU A 24 28.66 -20.12 1.00
CA LEU A 24 28.61 -20.85 -0.26
C LEU A 24 29.93 -20.77 -1.03
N THR A 25 30.72 -21.84 -0.96
CA THR A 25 31.98 -21.96 -1.71
C THR A 25 31.79 -22.45 -3.14
N SER A 26 30.77 -23.27 -3.40
CA SER A 26 30.46 -23.81 -4.73
C SER A 26 29.83 -22.77 -5.65
N GLU A 27 30.35 -22.64 -6.87
CA GLU A 27 29.78 -21.78 -7.92
C GLU A 27 28.35 -22.20 -8.28
N HIS A 28 28.09 -23.50 -8.36
CA HIS A 28 26.74 -24.02 -8.60
C HIS A 28 25.77 -23.60 -7.49
N ALA A 29 26.20 -23.65 -6.23
CA ALA A 29 25.37 -23.25 -5.10
C ALA A 29 25.08 -21.74 -5.11
N ARG A 30 26.07 -20.91 -5.45
CA ARG A 30 25.90 -19.46 -5.60
C ARG A 30 24.92 -19.11 -6.73
N SER A 31 25.00 -19.83 -7.86
CA SER A 31 24.06 -19.67 -8.97
C SER A 31 22.62 -20.02 -8.56
N ARG A 32 22.41 -21.14 -7.85
CA ARG A 32 21.09 -21.51 -7.34
C ARG A 32 20.56 -20.53 -6.31
N LEU A 33 21.42 -19.99 -5.45
CA LEU A 33 21.03 -18.94 -4.51
C LEU A 33 20.55 -17.67 -5.24
N ALA A 34 21.22 -17.29 -6.34
CA ALA A 34 20.81 -16.15 -7.16
C ALA A 34 19.42 -16.37 -7.80
N GLU A 35 19.17 -17.57 -8.34
CA GLU A 35 17.85 -17.93 -8.87
C GLU A 35 16.75 -17.89 -7.79
N ILE A 36 17.00 -18.49 -6.61
CA ILE A 36 16.04 -18.47 -5.49
C ILE A 36 15.73 -17.04 -5.07
N ARG A 37 16.75 -16.17 -4.97
CA ARG A 37 16.57 -14.76 -4.64
C ARG A 37 15.76 -14.01 -5.69
N ALA A 38 15.93 -14.34 -6.97
CA ALA A 38 15.15 -13.76 -8.05
C ALA A 38 13.67 -14.18 -7.95
N VAL A 39 13.39 -15.46 -7.71
CA VAL A 39 12.02 -15.97 -7.54
C VAL A 39 11.35 -15.35 -6.32
N LEU A 40 12.04 -15.26 -5.18
CA LEU A 40 11.48 -14.62 -3.98
C LEU A 40 11.18 -13.14 -4.20
N ALA A 41 12.02 -12.42 -4.96
CA ALA A 41 11.75 -11.03 -5.31
C ALA A 41 10.51 -10.90 -6.20
N GLN A 42 10.28 -11.87 -7.10
CA GLN A 42 9.08 -11.90 -7.93
C GLN A 42 7.81 -12.24 -7.13
N ILE A 43 7.86 -13.22 -6.23
CA ILE A 43 6.70 -13.62 -5.40
C ILE A 43 6.26 -12.50 -4.44
N ASP A 44 7.23 -11.76 -3.88
CA ASP A 44 6.96 -10.60 -3.03
C ASP A 44 6.21 -9.51 -3.82
N TRP A 45 6.65 -9.28 -5.06
CA TRP A 45 6.01 -8.35 -5.98
C TRP A 45 4.60 -8.76 -6.38
N ASP A 46 4.42 -10.03 -6.77
CA ASP A 46 3.15 -10.53 -7.29
C ASP A 46 2.04 -10.54 -6.22
N ASN A 47 2.36 -10.86 -4.96
CA ASN A 47 1.35 -10.95 -3.90
C ASN A 47 1.11 -9.64 -3.16
N VAL A 48 2.18 -8.93 -2.79
CA VAL A 48 2.08 -7.77 -1.90
C VAL A 48 1.98 -6.48 -2.70
N GLY A 49 2.70 -6.40 -3.82
CA GLY A 49 2.60 -5.28 -4.76
C GLY A 49 1.19 -5.15 -5.33
N PHE A 50 0.59 -6.26 -5.81
CA PHE A 50 -0.75 -6.21 -6.42
C PHE A 50 -1.84 -5.80 -5.42
N ALA A 51 -1.82 -6.34 -4.21
CA ALA A 51 -2.78 -5.96 -3.17
C ALA A 51 -2.66 -4.47 -2.78
N LEU A 52 -1.44 -3.96 -2.68
CA LEU A 52 -1.18 -2.56 -2.35
C LEU A 52 -1.59 -1.61 -3.48
N VAL A 53 -1.37 -2.00 -4.75
CA VAL A 53 -1.85 -1.26 -5.93
C VAL A 53 -3.37 -1.12 -5.89
N VAL A 54 -4.09 -2.23 -5.67
CA VAL A 54 -5.56 -2.24 -5.62
C VAL A 54 -6.05 -1.37 -4.46
N ARG A 55 -5.45 -1.51 -3.28
CA ARG A 55 -5.84 -0.71 -2.10
C ARG A 55 -5.59 0.78 -2.30
N SER A 56 -4.46 1.15 -2.91
CA SER A 56 -4.13 2.54 -3.23
C SER A 56 -5.13 3.13 -4.24
N ALA A 57 -5.47 2.38 -5.29
CA ALA A 57 -6.45 2.80 -6.28
C ALA A 57 -7.86 2.95 -5.68
N GLU A 58 -8.25 2.04 -4.79
CA GLU A 58 -9.53 2.14 -4.08
C GLU A 58 -9.59 3.36 -3.17
N LEU A 59 -8.53 3.63 -2.41
CA LEU A 59 -8.44 4.79 -1.53
C LEU A 59 -8.48 6.10 -2.33
N ALA A 60 -7.71 6.20 -3.43
CA ALA A 60 -7.73 7.34 -4.34
C ALA A 60 -9.13 7.62 -4.89
N ARG A 61 -9.85 6.59 -5.34
CA ARG A 61 -11.23 6.72 -5.84
C ARG A 61 -12.20 7.24 -4.78
N TRP A 62 -12.05 6.80 -3.52
CA TRP A 62 -12.88 7.31 -2.43
C TRP A 62 -12.53 8.76 -2.05
N LEU A 63 -11.26 9.14 -2.13
CA LEU A 63 -10.82 10.53 -1.94
C LEU A 63 -11.42 11.46 -3.00
N GLU A 64 -11.43 11.05 -4.27
CA GLU A 64 -12.06 11.81 -5.35
C GLU A 64 -13.56 12.05 -5.09
N ARG A 65 -14.30 10.98 -4.76
CA ARG A 65 -15.73 11.07 -4.40
C ARG A 65 -15.98 11.95 -3.18
N ALA A 66 -15.14 11.83 -2.16
CA ALA A 66 -15.25 12.68 -0.98
C ALA A 66 -15.00 14.15 -1.31
N GLY A 67 -14.10 14.44 -2.25
CA GLY A 67 -13.81 15.79 -2.75
C GLY A 67 -15.04 16.52 -3.30
N GLU A 68 -15.97 15.80 -3.92
CA GLU A 68 -17.24 16.37 -4.39
C GLU A 68 -18.06 17.05 -3.27
N HIS A 69 -17.82 16.67 -2.01
CA HIS A 69 -18.59 17.14 -0.85
C HIS A 69 -17.85 18.12 0.06
N VAL A 70 -16.51 18.10 0.06
CA VAL A 70 -15.66 18.93 0.95
C VAL A 70 -14.81 19.95 0.20
N GLY A 71 -14.99 20.09 -1.11
CA GLY A 71 -14.24 21.00 -1.97
C GLY A 71 -13.05 20.31 -2.64
N GLU A 72 -12.24 21.10 -3.35
CA GLU A 72 -11.15 20.57 -4.17
C GLU A 72 -10.16 19.73 -3.33
N VAL A 73 -10.04 18.45 -3.69
CA VAL A 73 -9.08 17.49 -3.13
C VAL A 73 -8.18 17.07 -4.28
N VAL A 74 -6.91 17.46 -4.20
CA VAL A 74 -5.90 17.04 -5.17
C VAL A 74 -5.38 15.67 -4.75
N VAL A 75 -5.84 14.63 -5.45
CA VAL A 75 -5.39 13.26 -5.21
C VAL A 75 -4.03 13.06 -5.91
N PRO A 76 -2.99 12.61 -5.20
CA PRO A 76 -1.70 12.30 -5.80
C PRO A 76 -1.83 11.30 -6.95
N ALA A 77 -1.05 11.50 -8.01
CA ALA A 77 -1.00 10.55 -9.11
C ALA A 77 -0.31 9.24 -8.67
N PRO A 78 -0.69 8.10 -9.25
CA PRO A 78 -0.01 6.83 -8.98
C PRO A 78 1.47 6.91 -9.37
N PRO A 79 2.35 6.14 -8.70
CA PRO A 79 3.78 6.19 -8.98
C PRO A 79 4.12 5.66 -10.37
N GLU A 80 5.06 6.32 -11.05
CA GLU A 80 5.53 5.89 -12.38
C GLU A 80 6.29 4.56 -12.33
N SER A 81 6.98 4.28 -11.22
CA SER A 81 7.72 3.03 -11.03
C SER A 81 6.85 1.95 -10.38
N ALA A 82 6.75 0.80 -11.03
CA ALA A 82 6.14 -0.41 -10.47
C ALA A 82 7.07 -1.06 -9.43
N SER A 83 7.18 -0.46 -8.24
CA SER A 83 7.93 -1.02 -7.11
C SER A 83 7.17 -0.89 -5.78
N TYR A 84 7.44 -1.78 -4.83
CA TYR A 84 6.64 -1.87 -3.59
C TYR A 84 6.83 -0.61 -2.75
N ALA A 85 8.08 -0.18 -2.59
CA ALA A 85 8.43 1.05 -1.90
C ALA A 85 7.84 2.32 -2.55
N ALA A 86 7.54 2.31 -3.86
CA ALA A 86 6.86 3.43 -4.51
C ALA A 86 5.36 3.43 -4.20
N PHE A 87 4.71 2.26 -4.26
CA PHE A 87 3.29 2.13 -3.89
C PHE A 87 3.03 2.29 -2.39
N GLU A 88 3.99 1.92 -1.53
CA GLU A 88 3.89 2.12 -0.08
C GLU A 88 3.89 3.61 0.28
N ARG A 89 4.86 4.37 -0.25
CA ARG A 89 4.89 5.83 -0.09
C ARG A 89 3.65 6.51 -0.64
N HIS A 90 3.20 6.09 -1.83
CA HIS A 90 1.97 6.61 -2.42
C HIS A 90 0.74 6.33 -1.55
N TYR A 91 0.63 5.12 -1.00
CA TYR A 91 -0.46 4.77 -0.09
C TYR A 91 -0.41 5.59 1.21
N GLU A 92 0.77 5.84 1.76
CA GLU A 92 0.96 6.71 2.94
C GLU A 92 0.48 8.14 2.67
N GLU A 93 0.87 8.72 1.53
CA GLU A 93 0.39 10.06 1.10
C GLU A 93 -1.14 10.11 0.96
N LEU A 94 -1.74 9.06 0.36
CA LEU A 94 -3.20 8.94 0.27
C LEU A 94 -3.86 8.80 1.65
N ALA A 95 -3.26 8.04 2.57
CA ALA A 95 -3.80 7.83 3.91
C ALA A 95 -3.78 9.13 4.73
N GLU A 96 -2.70 9.90 4.65
CA GLU A 96 -2.62 11.23 5.28
C GLU A 96 -3.70 12.18 4.74
N LEU A 97 -3.90 12.19 3.42
CA LEU A 97 -4.96 12.97 2.79
C LEU A 97 -6.35 12.50 3.24
N ALA A 98 -6.56 11.19 3.37
CA ALA A 98 -7.81 10.60 3.81
C ALA A 98 -8.19 11.03 5.23
N VAL A 99 -7.22 11.09 6.15
CA VAL A 99 -7.45 11.62 7.51
C VAL A 99 -7.95 13.06 7.48
N GLN A 100 -7.34 13.91 6.65
CA GLN A 100 -7.77 15.30 6.52
C GLN A 100 -9.19 15.42 5.93
N VAL A 101 -9.49 14.65 4.89
CA VAL A 101 -10.79 14.64 4.22
C VAL A 101 -11.89 14.08 5.14
N LEU A 102 -11.61 13.00 5.88
CA LEU A 102 -12.53 12.46 6.90
C LEU A 102 -12.87 13.50 7.97
N GLY A 103 -11.89 14.30 8.40
CA GLY A 103 -12.13 15.41 9.33
C GLY A 103 -13.12 16.45 8.79
N ARG A 104 -12.97 16.83 7.51
CA ARG A 104 -13.88 17.79 6.85
C ARG A 104 -15.28 17.21 6.64
N LEU A 105 -15.37 15.96 6.19
CA LEU A 105 -16.65 15.25 6.03
C LEU A 105 -17.38 15.14 7.36
N ARG A 106 -16.67 14.86 8.44
CA ARG A 106 -17.25 14.81 9.78
C ARG A 106 -17.77 16.17 10.24
N ALA A 107 -16.99 17.23 10.08
CA ALA A 107 -17.45 18.59 10.40
C ALA A 107 -18.72 18.97 9.60
N ARG A 108 -18.84 18.51 8.35
CA ARG A 108 -20.04 18.71 7.55
C ARG A 108 -21.23 17.92 8.08
N LEU A 109 -21.05 16.64 8.44
CA LEU A 109 -22.11 15.83 9.05
C LEU A 109 -22.55 16.37 10.42
N ASP A 110 -21.64 16.94 11.20
CA ASP A 110 -21.99 17.58 12.47
C ASP A 110 -22.90 18.81 12.25
N ALA A 111 -22.72 19.54 11.14
CA ALA A 111 -23.56 20.67 10.75
C ALA A 111 -24.87 20.24 10.05
N GLN A 112 -24.84 19.13 9.29
CA GLN A 112 -25.97 18.60 8.52
C GLN A 112 -26.03 17.07 8.69
N PRO A 113 -26.61 16.58 9.81
CA PRO A 113 -26.57 15.16 10.14
C PRO A 113 -27.24 14.26 9.10
N ASP A 114 -28.27 14.76 8.42
CA ASP A 114 -29.08 14.01 7.46
C ASP A 114 -28.56 14.07 6.00
N ASP A 115 -27.36 14.61 5.78
CA ASP A 115 -26.71 14.63 4.46
C ASP A 115 -26.21 13.21 4.08
N GLU A 116 -27.13 12.40 3.54
CA GLU A 116 -26.88 10.99 3.18
C GLU A 116 -25.74 10.80 2.18
N PRO A 117 -25.60 11.62 1.11
CA PRO A 117 -24.43 11.57 0.22
C PRO A 117 -23.10 11.71 0.97
N VAL A 118 -22.98 12.69 1.87
CA VAL A 118 -21.77 12.91 2.67
C VAL A 118 -21.52 11.74 3.61
N ARG A 119 -22.59 11.17 4.20
CA ARG A 119 -22.50 10.01 5.08
C ARG A 119 -22.00 8.78 4.33
N HIS A 120 -22.47 8.59 3.09
CA HIS A 120 -22.00 7.52 2.21
C HIS A 120 -20.51 7.70 1.87
N ALA A 121 -20.10 8.91 1.48
CA ALA A 121 -18.70 9.21 1.20
C ALA A 121 -17.80 9.01 2.43
N TYR A 122 -18.24 9.44 3.61
CA TYR A 122 -17.53 9.25 4.88
C TYR A 122 -17.33 7.78 5.21
N ARG A 123 -18.38 6.96 5.11
CA ARG A 123 -18.29 5.52 5.38
C ARG A 123 -17.42 4.79 4.35
N GLY A 124 -17.55 5.16 3.07
CA GLY A 124 -16.75 4.59 2.00
C GLY A 124 -15.26 4.88 2.17
N LEU A 125 -14.91 6.13 2.47
CA LEU A 125 -13.53 6.52 2.73
C LEU A 125 -12.97 5.85 4.01
N LEU A 126 -13.76 5.79 5.09
CA LEU A 126 -13.36 5.12 6.33
C LEU A 126 -13.11 3.62 6.15
N ALA A 127 -13.84 2.95 5.25
CA ALA A 127 -13.65 1.54 4.94
C ALA A 127 -12.43 1.27 4.05
N ALA A 128 -11.95 2.27 3.30
CA ALA A 128 -10.82 2.16 2.38
C ALA A 128 -9.46 2.46 3.02
N VAL A 129 -9.46 3.17 4.15
CA VAL A 129 -8.27 3.44 4.99
C VAL A 129 -7.95 2.21 5.83
#